data_AF-A0A9P6K429-F1
#
_entry.id   AF-A0A9P6K429-F1
#
_cell.length_a   1.000
_cell.length_b   1.000
_cell.length_c   1.000
_cell.angle_alpha   90.00
_cell.angle_beta   90.00
_cell.angle_gamma   90.00
#
_symmetry.space_group_name_H-M   'P 1'
#
loop_
_entity.id
_entity.type
_entity.pdbx_description
1 polymer ?
#
loop_
_entity_poly.entity_id
_entity_poly.type
_entity_poly.pdbx_seq_one_letter_code
_entity_poly.pdbx_strand_id
1 'polypeptide(L)'
;MTLFHRQTGQLRAWARRTLWCIIVIGSLCAIVIPIFSIYRKEGDNTRSVVEVPPQGVSHTGDYIHVLGSVTSVDFEDKSFRVHFEFTPHGTLAGDDGVLTAAIAVSLFYTTLTFPDSQIMRSVDVTMPYTHGATIDYPFDAYKSYFEILANKDKERLHKIPISLTFLGKLQSVEFIPTVRVETDDLYKIAIEIFTRRSPTTIGFSLFIVLIMWMLSIAIGIIAIQVIRKYRVTDEHVLTLGITTLFALPALRETQPGIPSIGCAADVLGFYWNMAIIAISSIMILMASALRWKEPSIEREIELVHKQHDFQSKLISEMAIPMPFPITGGPFSDYKVKKNRIPFMMSHHHQYQLKEDMSIIANRFRKGISLRRIRIIRILFFCGSNINNRSSSKKKSIGETELCLELSNHHDLRIWSQMEAWNTRGNNNNTRIARLSAYQ
;
A
#
# COMPACT_ATOMS: atom_id res chain seq x y z
N MET A 1 0.95 -0.77 54.69
CA MET A 1 1.02 0.62 54.18
C MET A 1 1.70 0.73 52.79
N THR A 2 2.74 -0.05 52.50
CA THR A 2 3.46 -0.07 51.19
C THR A 2 2.66 -0.67 50.01
N LEU A 3 1.78 -1.64 50.26
CA LEU A 3 0.88 -2.20 49.22
C LEU A 3 -0.17 -1.20 48.70
N PHE A 4 -0.69 -0.35 49.59
CA PHE A 4 -1.70 0.64 49.24
C PHE A 4 -1.12 1.78 48.37
N HIS A 5 0.13 2.18 48.64
CA HIS A 5 0.81 3.21 47.85
C HIS A 5 1.22 2.73 46.43
N ARG A 6 1.40 1.41 46.25
CA ARG A 6 1.69 0.80 44.94
C ARG A 6 0.44 0.67 44.07
N GLN A 7 -0.72 0.38 44.66
CA GLN A 7 -2.00 0.35 43.96
C GLN A 7 -2.42 1.73 43.44
N THR A 8 -2.28 2.80 44.23
CA THR A 8 -2.65 4.17 43.80
C THR A 8 -1.79 4.69 42.65
N GLY A 9 -0.51 4.30 42.59
CA GLY A 9 0.39 4.62 41.48
C GLY A 9 0.03 3.91 40.17
N GLN A 10 -0.35 2.62 40.24
CA GLN A 10 -0.85 1.88 39.08
C GLN A 10 -2.19 2.42 38.58
N LEU A 11 -3.13 2.73 39.48
CA LEU A 11 -4.42 3.35 39.14
C LEU A 11 -4.24 4.71 38.44
N ARG A 12 -3.32 5.57 38.91
CA ARG A 12 -2.98 6.85 38.25
C ARG A 12 -2.30 6.67 36.89
N ALA A 13 -1.50 5.61 36.70
CA ALA A 13 -0.90 5.30 35.41
C ALA A 13 -1.94 4.74 34.43
N TRP A 14 -2.85 3.91 34.91
CA TRP A 14 -3.97 3.37 34.13
C TRP A 14 -4.89 4.50 33.69
N ALA A 15 -5.35 5.35 34.63
CA ALA A 15 -6.19 6.51 34.36
C ALA A 15 -5.58 7.48 33.34
N ARG A 16 -4.26 7.72 33.40
CA ARG A 16 -3.56 8.54 32.39
C ARG A 16 -3.57 7.89 31.01
N ARG A 17 -3.39 6.57 30.92
CA ARG A 17 -3.45 5.84 29.64
C ARG A 17 -4.86 5.82 29.06
N THR A 18 -5.89 5.61 29.89
CA THR A 18 -7.28 5.70 29.45
C THR A 18 -7.64 7.11 28.99
N LEU A 19 -7.17 8.15 29.70
CA LEU A 19 -7.34 9.53 29.27
C LEU A 19 -6.72 9.78 27.88
N TRP A 20 -5.49 9.33 27.64
CA TRP A 20 -4.85 9.44 26.32
C TRP A 20 -5.62 8.69 25.23
N CYS A 21 -6.13 7.49 25.52
CA CYS A 21 -6.95 6.74 24.56
C CYS A 21 -8.26 7.48 24.26
N ILE A 22 -8.92 8.04 25.26
CA ILE A 22 -10.14 8.83 25.08
C ILE A 22 -9.87 10.11 24.29
N ILE A 23 -8.72 10.76 24.50
CA ILE A 23 -8.32 11.94 23.71
C ILE A 23 -8.08 11.55 22.25
N VAL A 24 -7.39 10.44 21.99
CA VAL A 24 -7.15 9.95 20.62
C VAL A 24 -8.45 9.56 19.95
N ILE A 25 -9.31 8.78 20.62
CA ILE A 25 -10.63 8.40 20.09
C ILE A 25 -11.51 9.63 19.88
N GLY A 26 -11.52 10.56 20.84
CA GLY A 26 -12.23 11.83 20.75
C GLY A 26 -11.76 12.66 19.56
N SER A 27 -10.43 12.71 19.31
CA SER A 27 -9.87 13.40 18.14
C SER A 27 -10.25 12.72 16.82
N LEU A 28 -10.23 11.38 16.78
CA LEU A 28 -10.67 10.62 15.61
C LEU A 28 -12.15 10.84 15.33
N CYS A 29 -13.01 10.75 16.36
CA CYS A 29 -14.44 11.01 16.24
C CYS A 29 -14.72 12.46 15.81
N ALA A 30 -13.96 13.42 16.34
CA ALA A 30 -14.07 14.83 15.95
C ALA A 30 -13.69 15.08 14.49
N ILE A 31 -12.94 14.18 13.85
CA ILE A 31 -12.61 14.23 12.41
C ILE A 31 -13.64 13.46 11.58
N VAL A 32 -14.00 12.25 12.02
CA VAL A 32 -14.91 11.34 11.28
C VAL A 32 -16.34 11.90 11.22
N ILE A 33 -16.86 12.46 12.31
CA ILE A 33 -18.24 12.96 12.37
C ILE A 33 -18.49 14.12 11.38
N PRO A 34 -17.62 15.16 11.30
CA PRO A 34 -17.77 16.19 10.27
C PRO A 34 -17.69 15.64 8.85
N ILE A 35 -16.74 14.74 8.56
CA ILE A 35 -16.59 14.14 7.23
C ILE A 35 -17.84 13.35 6.85
N PHE A 36 -18.38 12.57 7.77
CA PHE A 36 -19.62 11.82 7.56
C PHE A 36 -20.84 12.75 7.36
N SER A 37 -20.89 13.86 8.08
CA SER A 37 -21.94 14.89 7.91
C SER A 37 -21.86 15.54 6.51
N ILE A 38 -20.66 15.85 6.05
CA ILE A 38 -20.42 16.35 4.68
C ILE A 38 -20.83 15.30 3.65
N TYR A 39 -20.47 14.03 3.86
CA TYR A 39 -20.87 12.92 3.00
C TYR A 39 -22.39 12.77 2.89
N ARG A 40 -23.12 12.89 4.00
CA ARG A 40 -24.59 12.84 4.00
C ARG A 40 -25.20 14.02 3.23
N LYS A 41 -24.69 15.24 3.41
CA LYS A 41 -25.14 16.43 2.67
C LYS A 41 -24.86 16.31 1.16
N GLU A 42 -23.72 15.74 0.80
CA GLU A 42 -23.36 15.47 -0.58
C GLU A 42 -24.32 14.46 -1.22
N GLY A 43 -24.71 13.40 -0.49
CA GLY A 43 -25.66 12.41 -0.98
C GLY A 43 -27.03 12.99 -1.36
N ASP A 44 -27.53 13.95 -0.58
CA ASP A 44 -28.87 14.53 -0.74
C ASP A 44 -28.92 15.67 -1.78
N ASN A 45 -27.82 16.40 -2.02
CA ASN A 45 -27.80 17.59 -2.88
C ASN A 45 -27.36 17.36 -4.34
N THR A 46 -26.90 16.17 -4.71
CA THR A 46 -26.03 16.02 -5.89
C THR A 46 -26.75 15.52 -7.13
N ARG A 47 -27.27 16.45 -7.93
CA ARG A 47 -27.09 16.39 -9.37
C ARG A 47 -26.73 17.79 -9.84
N SER A 48 -25.51 17.98 -10.32
CA SER A 48 -25.21 19.16 -11.12
C SER A 48 -25.93 19.01 -12.44
N VAL A 49 -27.19 19.43 -12.44
CA VAL A 49 -28.04 19.52 -13.61
C VAL A 49 -27.95 20.95 -14.09
N VAL A 50 -27.47 21.14 -15.31
CA VAL A 50 -27.66 22.40 -16.02
C VAL A 50 -28.60 22.15 -17.16
N GLU A 51 -29.72 22.85 -17.15
CA GLU A 51 -30.71 22.86 -18.21
C GLU A 51 -30.62 24.20 -18.94
N VAL A 52 -30.33 24.13 -20.23
CA VAL A 52 -30.35 25.25 -21.15
C VAL A 52 -31.58 25.07 -22.04
N PRO A 53 -32.61 25.92 -21.90
CA PRO A 53 -33.76 25.86 -22.78
C PRO A 53 -33.35 26.23 -24.20
N PRO A 54 -34.12 25.80 -25.22
CA PRO A 54 -33.82 26.13 -26.60
C PRO A 54 -33.83 27.65 -26.79
N GLN A 55 -32.75 28.16 -27.38
CA GLN A 55 -32.57 29.59 -27.63
C GLN A 55 -33.18 29.99 -28.98
N GLY A 56 -33.89 31.12 -29.03
CA GLY A 56 -34.43 31.69 -30.27
C GLY A 56 -35.72 31.07 -30.80
N VAL A 57 -36.31 30.07 -30.13
CA VAL A 57 -37.58 29.42 -30.54
C VAL A 57 -38.46 29.13 -29.33
N SER A 58 -39.80 29.14 -29.51
CA SER A 58 -40.75 28.69 -28.48
C SER A 58 -40.62 27.17 -28.26
N HIS A 59 -40.94 26.65 -27.07
CA HIS A 59 -40.82 25.22 -26.72
C HIS A 59 -41.59 24.25 -27.64
N THR A 60 -42.40 24.77 -28.56
CA THR A 60 -43.20 24.05 -29.55
C THR A 60 -42.60 24.04 -30.96
N GLY A 61 -41.45 24.68 -31.19
CA GLY A 61 -40.79 24.69 -32.50
C GLY A 61 -39.76 23.57 -32.70
N ASP A 62 -39.03 23.63 -33.81
CA ASP A 62 -37.99 22.66 -34.16
C ASP A 62 -36.73 22.89 -33.32
N TYR A 63 -36.34 21.92 -32.50
CA TYR A 63 -35.09 21.94 -31.75
C TYR A 63 -34.56 20.52 -31.49
N ILE A 64 -33.30 20.42 -31.11
CA ILE A 64 -32.68 19.16 -30.67
C ILE A 64 -32.38 19.28 -29.18
N HIS A 65 -32.90 18.36 -28.39
CA HIS A 65 -32.51 18.21 -26.99
C HIS A 65 -31.28 17.31 -26.91
N VAL A 66 -30.23 17.79 -26.24
CA VAL A 66 -28.98 17.08 -26.02
C VAL A 66 -28.89 16.76 -24.53
N LEU A 67 -28.79 15.48 -24.18
CA LEU A 67 -28.52 15.03 -22.83
C LEU A 67 -27.06 14.59 -22.74
N GLY A 68 -26.23 15.35 -22.03
CA GLY A 68 -24.82 15.00 -21.79
C GLY A 68 -24.64 14.46 -20.38
N SER A 69 -24.27 13.19 -20.24
CA SER A 69 -24.00 12.55 -18.94
C SER A 69 -22.53 12.19 -18.80
N VAL A 70 -21.85 12.71 -17.78
CA VAL A 70 -20.44 12.36 -17.56
C VAL A 70 -20.33 10.93 -17.03
N THR A 71 -19.56 10.09 -17.72
CA THR A 71 -19.39 8.67 -17.38
C THR A 71 -18.11 8.39 -16.60
N SER A 72 -17.01 9.04 -16.97
CA SER A 72 -15.71 8.83 -16.32
C SER A 72 -14.80 10.04 -16.47
N VAL A 73 -13.86 10.20 -15.56
CA VAL A 73 -12.83 11.25 -15.59
C VAL A 73 -11.46 10.60 -15.48
N ASP A 74 -10.54 11.08 -16.31
CA ASP A 74 -9.12 10.77 -16.28
C ASP A 74 -8.31 12.05 -16.03
N PHE A 75 -7.75 12.17 -14.83
CA PHE A 75 -6.96 13.35 -14.46
C PHE A 75 -5.51 13.27 -14.96
N GLU A 76 -5.02 12.07 -15.29
CA GLU A 76 -3.65 11.88 -15.80
C GLU A 76 -3.58 12.28 -17.27
N ASP A 77 -4.52 11.77 -18.07
CA ASP A 77 -4.70 12.18 -19.48
C ASP A 77 -5.40 13.54 -19.63
N LYS A 78 -5.82 14.15 -18.52
CA LYS A 78 -6.57 15.40 -18.47
C LYS A 78 -7.79 15.39 -19.40
N SER A 79 -8.59 14.34 -19.32
CA SER A 79 -9.79 14.21 -20.12
C SER A 79 -10.95 13.62 -19.32
N PHE A 80 -12.17 13.78 -19.83
CA PHE A 80 -13.35 13.14 -19.27
C PHE A 80 -14.24 12.65 -20.41
N ARG A 81 -14.98 11.57 -20.16
CA ARG A 81 -15.91 10.99 -21.13
C ARG A 81 -17.32 11.42 -20.82
N VAL A 82 -18.02 11.89 -21.85
CA VAL A 82 -19.42 12.29 -21.78
C VAL A 82 -20.21 11.42 -22.75
N HIS A 83 -21.26 10.79 -22.23
CA HIS A 83 -22.26 10.10 -23.01
C HIS A 83 -23.29 11.12 -23.48
N PHE A 84 -23.40 11.33 -24.79
CA PHE A 84 -24.39 12.21 -25.39
C PHE A 84 -25.53 11.42 -25.98
N GLU A 85 -26.75 11.79 -25.60
CA GLU A 85 -28.00 11.34 -26.19
C GLU A 85 -28.69 12.53 -26.86
N PHE A 86 -29.32 12.28 -28.01
CA PHE A 86 -29.90 13.33 -28.84
C PHE A 86 -31.37 13.00 -29.11
N THR A 87 -32.26 13.93 -28.80
CA THR A 87 -33.70 13.78 -29.05
C THR A 87 -34.16 14.91 -29.97
N PRO A 88 -34.59 14.61 -31.21
CA PRO A 88 -35.16 15.62 -32.10
C PRO A 88 -36.59 15.98 -31.67
N HIS A 89 -36.97 17.23 -31.79
CA HIS A 89 -38.33 17.72 -31.53
C HIS A 89 -38.89 18.52 -32.72
N GLY A 90 -40.21 18.63 -32.77
CA GLY A 90 -40.92 19.33 -33.84
C GLY A 90 -40.94 18.54 -35.14
N THR A 91 -40.82 19.22 -36.27
CA THR A 91 -40.82 18.63 -37.62
C THR A 91 -39.55 17.87 -37.97
N LEU A 92 -38.53 17.91 -37.09
CA LEU A 92 -37.27 17.18 -37.23
C LEU A 92 -37.42 15.69 -36.89
N ALA A 93 -38.43 15.33 -36.11
CA ALA A 93 -38.74 13.95 -35.71
C ALA A 93 -39.96 13.45 -36.49
N GLY A 94 -39.83 12.30 -37.15
CA GLY A 94 -40.95 11.53 -37.69
C GLY A 94 -41.73 10.78 -36.59
N ASP A 95 -42.79 10.09 -36.98
CA ASP A 95 -43.72 9.39 -36.07
C ASP A 95 -43.05 8.30 -35.20
N ASP A 96 -41.90 7.79 -35.62
CA ASP A 96 -41.08 6.75 -34.98
C ASP A 96 -39.79 7.29 -34.33
N GLY A 97 -39.63 8.62 -34.24
CA GLY A 97 -38.42 9.27 -33.70
C GLY A 97 -37.24 9.31 -34.67
N VAL A 98 -37.47 8.92 -35.92
CA VAL A 98 -36.49 8.97 -37.01
C VAL A 98 -36.36 10.40 -37.55
N LEU A 99 -35.16 10.77 -38.00
CA LEU A 99 -34.91 12.07 -38.57
C LEU A 99 -35.60 12.28 -39.93
N THR A 100 -36.28 13.41 -40.09
CA THR A 100 -36.89 13.83 -41.36
C THR A 100 -35.88 14.48 -42.33
N ALA A 101 -34.70 14.86 -41.84
CA ALA A 101 -33.63 15.44 -42.63
C ALA A 101 -32.26 15.06 -42.05
N ALA A 102 -31.20 15.14 -42.86
CA ALA A 102 -29.84 14.92 -42.38
C ALA A 102 -29.41 16.06 -41.44
N ILE A 103 -28.86 15.70 -40.27
CA ILE A 103 -28.45 16.63 -39.22
C ILE A 103 -26.98 16.43 -38.88
N ALA A 104 -26.23 17.52 -38.80
CA ALA A 104 -24.86 17.53 -38.32
C ALA A 104 -24.76 18.26 -36.97
N VAL A 105 -24.39 17.53 -35.90
CA VAL A 105 -24.13 18.08 -34.57
C VAL A 105 -22.62 18.22 -34.37
N SER A 106 -22.14 19.44 -34.17
CA SER A 106 -20.73 19.74 -33.87
C SER A 106 -20.54 19.98 -32.39
N LEU A 107 -19.68 19.17 -31.76
CA LEU A 107 -19.33 19.21 -30.34
C LEU A 107 -17.92 19.80 -30.15
N PHE A 108 -17.60 20.87 -30.88
CA PHE A 108 -16.30 21.54 -31.01
C PHE A 108 -15.14 20.66 -31.55
N TYR A 109 -14.84 19.53 -30.91
CA TYR A 109 -13.73 18.62 -31.25
C TYR A 109 -14.12 17.53 -32.26
N THR A 110 -15.41 17.26 -32.40
CA THR A 110 -15.94 16.25 -33.33
C THR A 110 -17.25 16.72 -33.94
N THR A 111 -17.51 16.30 -35.16
CA THR A 111 -18.79 16.51 -35.84
C THR A 111 -19.43 15.15 -36.08
N LEU A 112 -20.63 14.99 -35.54
CA LEU A 112 -21.47 13.83 -35.71
C LEU A 112 -22.46 14.12 -36.83
N THR A 113 -22.52 13.26 -37.83
CA THR A 113 -23.46 13.38 -38.93
C THR A 113 -24.45 12.24 -38.86
N PHE A 114 -25.73 12.59 -38.78
CA PHE A 114 -26.85 11.68 -38.76
C PHE A 114 -27.58 11.79 -40.10
N PRO A 115 -27.61 10.71 -40.91
CA PRO A 115 -28.36 10.69 -42.16
C PRO A 115 -29.86 10.91 -41.93
N ASP A 116 -30.56 11.30 -42.99
CA ASP A 116 -32.02 11.27 -43.01
C ASP A 116 -32.53 9.83 -42.83
N SER A 117 -33.77 9.71 -42.38
CA SER A 117 -34.40 8.40 -42.16
C SER A 117 -33.66 7.48 -41.18
N GLN A 118 -32.80 8.04 -40.30
CA GLN A 118 -32.17 7.31 -39.19
C GLN A 118 -32.43 7.99 -37.84
N ILE A 119 -32.37 7.21 -36.76
CA ILE A 119 -32.39 7.74 -35.39
C ILE A 119 -31.03 8.36 -35.04
N MET A 120 -31.05 9.39 -34.18
CA MET A 120 -29.80 9.92 -33.62
C MET A 120 -29.27 8.98 -32.55
N ARG A 121 -28.22 8.21 -32.90
CA ARG A 121 -27.56 7.29 -31.96
C ARG A 121 -26.81 8.07 -30.89
N SER A 122 -26.83 7.55 -29.66
CA SER A 122 -25.99 8.07 -28.59
C SER A 122 -24.51 7.76 -28.85
N VAL A 123 -23.64 8.59 -28.29
CA VAL A 123 -22.19 8.52 -28.53
C VAL A 123 -21.41 8.96 -27.30
N ASP A 124 -20.31 8.26 -27.05
CA ASP A 124 -19.34 8.64 -26.03
C ASP A 124 -18.26 9.52 -26.67
N VAL A 125 -18.08 10.73 -26.13
CA VAL A 125 -17.06 11.66 -26.58
C VAL A 125 -16.10 11.96 -25.45
N THR A 126 -14.80 11.84 -25.73
CA THR A 126 -13.73 12.22 -24.82
C THR A 126 -13.45 13.72 -24.99
N MET A 127 -13.66 14.47 -23.91
CA MET A 127 -13.46 15.91 -23.84
C MET A 127 -12.18 16.21 -23.06
N PRO A 128 -11.27 17.06 -23.59
CA PRO A 128 -10.04 17.43 -22.89
C PRO A 128 -10.27 18.57 -21.89
N TYR A 129 -9.57 18.55 -20.76
CA TYR A 129 -9.43 19.71 -19.89
C TYR A 129 -8.43 20.70 -20.49
N THR A 130 -8.80 21.97 -20.53
CA THR A 130 -7.96 23.07 -21.03
C THR A 130 -6.95 23.53 -19.97
N HIS A 131 -7.35 23.48 -18.69
CA HIS A 131 -6.52 23.91 -17.56
C HIS A 131 -6.66 22.94 -16.39
N GLY A 132 -5.64 22.91 -15.54
CA GLY A 132 -5.60 22.11 -14.32
C GLY A 132 -4.27 21.38 -14.16
N ALA A 133 -3.86 21.17 -12.91
CA ALA A 133 -2.63 20.49 -12.55
C ALA A 133 -2.91 19.42 -11.49
N THR A 134 -2.47 18.20 -11.80
CA THR A 134 -2.57 17.03 -10.89
C THR A 134 -1.69 17.18 -9.65
N ILE A 135 -0.68 18.06 -9.70
CA ILE A 135 0.21 18.34 -8.58
C ILE A 135 -0.53 18.91 -7.37
N ASP A 136 -1.67 19.59 -7.57
CA ASP A 136 -2.40 20.26 -6.49
C ASP A 136 -3.36 19.33 -5.72
N TYR A 137 -3.39 18.05 -6.05
CA TYR A 137 -4.22 17.06 -5.37
C TYR A 137 -3.99 17.07 -3.84
N PRO A 138 -5.07 17.05 -3.02
CA PRO A 138 -6.48 16.81 -3.37
C PRO A 138 -7.31 18.08 -3.66
N PHE A 139 -6.68 19.26 -3.70
CA PHE A 139 -7.36 20.54 -3.95
C PHE A 139 -7.31 20.95 -5.42
N ASP A 140 -7.02 20.00 -6.31
CA ASP A 140 -6.92 20.20 -7.74
C ASP A 140 -8.27 20.65 -8.33
N ALA A 141 -8.17 21.55 -9.32
CA ALA A 141 -9.31 22.08 -10.03
C ALA A 141 -8.98 22.12 -11.53
N TYR A 142 -9.95 21.70 -12.35
CA TYR A 142 -9.81 21.62 -13.79
C TYR A 142 -10.88 22.45 -14.47
N LYS A 143 -10.55 22.96 -15.65
CA LYS A 143 -11.49 23.68 -16.51
C LYS A 143 -11.54 23.03 -17.88
N SER A 144 -12.74 22.86 -18.39
CA SER A 144 -12.98 22.45 -19.78
C SER A 144 -13.87 23.47 -20.45
N TYR A 145 -13.68 23.64 -21.75
CA TYR A 145 -14.54 24.47 -22.59
C TYR A 145 -14.96 23.67 -23.81
N PHE A 146 -16.25 23.67 -24.14
CA PHE A 146 -16.73 23.11 -25.40
C PHE A 146 -17.98 23.84 -25.86
N GLU A 147 -18.26 23.67 -27.15
CA GLU A 147 -19.35 24.34 -27.85
C GLU A 147 -20.19 23.29 -28.58
N ILE A 148 -21.51 23.49 -28.57
CA ILE A 148 -22.45 22.63 -29.26
C ILE A 148 -23.22 23.46 -30.29
N LEU A 149 -23.22 22.98 -31.54
CA LEU A 149 -23.94 23.56 -32.67
C LEU A 149 -24.63 22.44 -33.45
N ALA A 150 -25.83 22.68 -33.97
CA ALA A 150 -26.55 21.74 -34.83
C ALA A 150 -26.95 22.42 -36.13
N ASN A 151 -26.77 21.71 -37.25
CA ASN A 151 -27.11 22.20 -38.58
C ASN A 151 -27.89 21.15 -39.36
N LYS A 152 -28.85 21.60 -40.18
CA LYS A 152 -29.50 20.81 -41.23
C LYS A 152 -28.52 20.78 -42.39
N ASP A 153 -27.90 19.62 -42.63
CA ASP A 153 -26.82 19.36 -43.59
C ASP A 153 -25.38 19.76 -43.16
N LYS A 154 -24.40 19.11 -43.82
CA LYS A 154 -22.95 19.22 -43.58
C LYS A 154 -22.39 20.60 -43.93
N GLU A 155 -23.07 21.34 -44.80
CA GLU A 155 -22.65 22.66 -45.27
C GLU A 155 -22.91 23.81 -44.27
N ARG A 156 -23.49 23.54 -43.10
CA ARG A 156 -23.68 24.49 -41.99
C ARG A 156 -24.54 25.73 -42.31
N LEU A 157 -25.35 25.67 -43.37
CA LEU A 157 -26.14 26.82 -43.84
C LEU A 157 -27.43 27.04 -43.03
N HIS A 158 -28.01 25.98 -42.48
CA HIS A 158 -29.27 26.01 -41.74
C HIS A 158 -29.07 25.59 -40.28
N LYS A 159 -28.95 26.57 -39.38
CA LYS A 159 -28.75 26.32 -37.95
C LYS A 159 -30.04 25.86 -37.29
N ILE A 160 -29.94 24.88 -36.39
CA ILE A 160 -31.05 24.32 -35.63
C ILE A 160 -30.86 24.72 -34.15
N PRO A 161 -31.91 25.22 -33.46
CA PRO A 161 -31.86 25.47 -32.03
C PRO A 161 -31.54 24.21 -31.24
N ILE A 162 -30.75 24.35 -30.18
CA ILE A 162 -30.38 23.25 -29.29
C ILE A 162 -30.88 23.57 -27.88
N SER A 163 -31.41 22.56 -27.21
CA SER A 163 -31.58 22.55 -25.76
C SER A 163 -30.57 21.56 -25.17
N LEU A 164 -30.03 21.85 -24.00
CA LEU A 164 -29.04 21.00 -23.36
C LEU A 164 -29.42 20.70 -21.92
N THR A 165 -29.39 19.43 -21.54
CA THR A 165 -29.33 19.00 -20.15
C THR A 165 -27.99 18.34 -19.90
N PHE A 166 -27.17 18.92 -19.03
CA PHE A 166 -25.88 18.36 -18.64
C PHE A 166 -25.96 17.77 -17.24
N LEU A 167 -25.62 16.49 -17.12
CA LEU A 167 -25.60 15.71 -15.88
C LEU A 167 -24.15 15.35 -15.53
N GLY A 168 -23.56 16.12 -14.62
CA GLY A 168 -22.23 15.86 -14.09
C GLY A 168 -22.30 15.28 -12.68
N LYS A 169 -22.37 13.95 -12.53
CA LYS A 169 -22.31 13.30 -11.20
C LYS A 169 -21.38 12.10 -11.19
N LEU A 170 -20.21 12.25 -10.56
CA LEU A 170 -19.34 11.14 -10.17
C LEU A 170 -19.11 11.17 -8.65
N GLN A 171 -18.94 10.02 -8.01
CA GLN A 171 -18.80 9.94 -6.54
C GLN A 171 -17.58 10.70 -5.99
N SER A 172 -16.53 10.84 -6.79
CA SER A 172 -15.26 11.48 -6.38
C SER A 172 -15.10 12.93 -6.86
N VAL A 173 -16.00 13.40 -7.73
CA VAL A 173 -15.78 14.62 -8.51
C VAL A 173 -17.07 15.40 -8.65
N GLU A 174 -16.99 16.70 -8.39
CA GLU A 174 -18.06 17.67 -8.59
C GLU A 174 -17.84 18.44 -9.90
N PHE A 175 -18.91 18.56 -10.68
CA PHE A 175 -18.94 19.37 -11.89
C PHE A 175 -19.79 20.62 -11.65
N ILE A 176 -19.23 21.78 -11.93
CA ILE A 176 -19.89 23.08 -11.84
C ILE A 176 -19.93 23.66 -13.27
N PRO A 177 -20.92 23.24 -14.08
CA PRO A 177 -21.12 23.79 -15.41
C PRO A 177 -21.57 25.26 -15.34
N THR A 178 -20.94 26.11 -16.13
CA THR A 178 -21.31 27.51 -16.36
C THR A 178 -21.63 27.69 -17.84
N VAL A 179 -22.87 28.07 -18.14
CA VAL A 179 -23.34 28.25 -19.52
C VAL A 179 -23.05 29.68 -19.94
N ARG A 180 -22.45 29.82 -21.12
CA ARG A 180 -22.30 31.10 -21.81
C ARG A 180 -23.04 31.00 -23.13
N VAL A 181 -24.21 31.61 -23.20
CA VAL A 181 -24.90 31.77 -24.49
C VAL A 181 -24.27 32.98 -25.18
N GLU A 182 -23.74 32.77 -26.38
CA GLU A 182 -23.07 33.83 -27.13
C GLU A 182 -24.13 34.73 -27.80
N THR A 183 -24.10 36.03 -27.53
CA THR A 183 -25.12 36.99 -28.01
C THR A 183 -25.13 37.13 -29.53
N ASP A 184 -23.99 36.88 -30.19
CA ASP A 184 -23.82 37.04 -31.64
C ASP A 184 -24.31 35.81 -32.44
N ASP A 185 -24.46 34.65 -31.81
CA ASP A 185 -24.94 33.42 -32.46
C ASP A 185 -25.84 32.60 -31.52
N LEU A 186 -27.12 32.94 -31.50
CA LEU A 186 -28.14 32.32 -30.62
C LEU A 186 -28.28 30.79 -30.78
N TYR A 187 -27.73 30.21 -31.85
CA TYR A 187 -27.76 28.77 -32.13
C TYR A 187 -26.52 28.03 -31.62
N LYS A 188 -25.58 28.76 -30.99
CA LYS A 188 -24.34 28.24 -30.43
C LYS A 188 -24.40 28.26 -28.90
N ILE A 189 -24.24 27.09 -28.29
CA ILE A 189 -24.16 26.98 -26.83
C ILE A 189 -22.70 26.71 -26.45
N ALA A 190 -22.08 27.66 -25.75
CA ALA A 190 -20.75 27.50 -25.18
C ALA A 190 -20.87 27.17 -23.68
N ILE A 191 -20.05 26.23 -23.22
CA ILE A 191 -20.10 25.73 -21.85
C ILE A 191 -18.69 25.67 -21.29
N GLU A 192 -18.52 26.33 -20.16
CA GLU A 192 -17.33 26.22 -19.35
C GLU A 192 -17.64 25.30 -18.16
N ILE A 193 -16.97 24.17 -18.07
CA ILE A 193 -17.12 23.23 -16.96
C ILE A 193 -15.95 23.39 -16.01
N PHE A 194 -16.27 23.75 -14.77
CA PHE A 194 -15.33 23.69 -13.67
C PHE A 194 -15.47 22.34 -12.96
N THR A 195 -14.38 21.58 -12.89
CA THR A 195 -14.36 20.27 -12.24
C THR A 195 -13.47 20.33 -11.00
N ARG A 196 -13.97 19.87 -9.86
CA ARG A 196 -13.23 19.83 -8.59
C ARG A 196 -13.43 18.50 -7.88
N ARG A 197 -12.52 18.13 -6.98
CA ARG A 197 -12.73 16.95 -6.12
C ARG A 197 -13.92 17.17 -5.19
N SER A 198 -14.71 16.13 -4.99
CA SER A 198 -15.82 16.21 -4.05
C SER A 198 -15.30 16.47 -2.63
N PRO A 199 -16.04 17.22 -1.78
CA PRO A 199 -15.62 17.50 -0.41
C PRO A 199 -15.34 16.23 0.40
N THR A 200 -16.02 15.13 0.08
CA THR A 200 -15.84 13.81 0.68
C THR A 200 -14.50 13.19 0.31
N THR A 201 -14.09 13.27 -0.97
CA THR A 201 -12.77 12.85 -1.47
C THR A 201 -11.66 13.63 -0.78
N ILE A 202 -11.80 14.96 -0.68
CA ILE A 202 -10.84 15.83 0.00
C ILE A 202 -10.70 15.44 1.47
N GLY A 203 -11.83 15.32 2.18
CA GLY A 203 -11.84 14.93 3.60
C GLY A 203 -11.21 13.56 3.84
N PHE A 204 -11.50 12.59 2.99
CA PHE A 204 -10.92 11.25 3.09
C PHE A 204 -9.41 11.24 2.81
N SER A 205 -8.93 11.93 1.77
CA SER A 205 -7.50 12.05 1.49
C SER A 205 -6.74 12.70 2.64
N LEU A 206 -7.25 13.80 3.20
CA LEU A 206 -6.66 14.46 4.39
C LEU A 206 -6.64 13.53 5.61
N PHE A 207 -7.69 12.73 5.81
CA PHE A 207 -7.74 11.75 6.89
C PHE A 207 -6.65 10.68 6.75
N ILE A 208 -6.42 10.15 5.54
CA ILE A 208 -5.34 9.20 5.27
C ILE A 208 -3.97 9.83 5.55
N VAL A 209 -3.73 11.07 5.08
CA VAL A 209 -2.49 11.81 5.36
C VAL A 209 -2.28 11.96 6.88
N LEU A 210 -3.34 12.26 7.64
CA LEU A 210 -3.27 12.37 9.10
C LEU A 210 -2.92 11.03 9.75
N ILE A 211 -3.52 9.92 9.31
CA ILE A 211 -3.17 8.58 9.82
C ILE A 211 -1.69 8.27 9.57
N MET A 212 -1.19 8.58 8.37
CA MET A 212 0.22 8.37 8.03
C MET A 212 1.15 9.16 8.95
N TRP A 213 0.79 10.41 9.29
CA TRP A 213 1.52 11.21 10.27
C TRP A 213 1.47 10.62 11.68
N MET A 214 0.30 10.15 12.12
CA MET A 214 0.16 9.52 13.44
C MET A 214 1.00 8.24 13.56
N LEU A 215 1.02 7.42 12.51
CA LEU A 215 1.86 6.22 12.43
C LEU A 215 3.35 6.56 12.44
N SER A 216 3.78 7.54 11.63
CA SER A 216 5.18 7.95 11.55
C SER A 216 5.69 8.52 12.87
N ILE A 217 4.91 9.39 13.51
CA ILE A 217 5.22 9.97 14.83
C ILE A 217 5.24 8.88 15.91
N ALA A 218 4.31 7.93 15.90
CA ALA A 218 4.28 6.84 16.88
C ALA A 218 5.56 5.99 16.82
N ILE A 219 6.00 5.63 15.61
CA ILE A 219 7.25 4.89 15.39
C ILE A 219 8.46 5.74 15.80
N GLY A 220 8.46 7.02 15.47
CA GLY A 220 9.50 7.97 15.91
C GLY A 220 9.63 8.06 17.42
N ILE A 221 8.51 8.16 18.15
CA ILE A 221 8.49 8.17 19.61
C ILE A 221 9.05 6.85 20.17
N ILE A 222 8.67 5.71 19.59
CA ILE A 222 9.18 4.39 20.00
C ILE A 222 10.70 4.33 19.79
N ALA A 223 11.21 4.77 18.64
CA ALA A 223 12.64 4.80 18.35
C ALA A 223 13.41 5.67 19.35
N ILE A 224 12.91 6.87 19.65
CA ILE A 224 13.52 7.76 20.66
C ILE A 224 13.51 7.10 22.05
N GLN A 225 12.43 6.44 22.44
CA GLN A 225 12.36 5.73 23.72
C GLN A 225 13.34 4.57 23.81
N VAL A 226 13.51 3.80 22.73
CA VAL A 226 14.48 2.70 22.64
C VAL A 226 15.90 3.22 22.85
N ILE A 227 16.25 4.34 22.22
CA ILE A 227 17.58 4.96 22.38
C ILE A 227 17.76 5.45 23.82
N ARG A 228 16.85 6.30 24.33
CA ARG A 228 17.03 7.00 25.61
C ARG A 228 16.93 6.10 26.84
N LYS A 229 16.00 5.13 26.85
CA LYS A 229 15.71 4.34 28.05
C LYS A 229 16.52 3.05 28.16
N TYR A 230 17.46 2.80 27.24
CA TYR A 230 18.22 1.54 27.17
C TYR A 230 17.34 0.28 27.31
N ARG A 231 16.12 0.35 26.78
CA ARG A 231 15.21 -0.79 26.83
C ARG A 231 15.80 -1.89 25.94
N VAL A 232 15.75 -3.14 26.43
CA VAL A 232 16.07 -4.31 25.61
C VAL A 232 15.16 -4.25 24.39
N THR A 233 15.75 -4.14 23.22
CA THR A 233 15.01 -4.07 21.96
C THR A 233 14.36 -5.41 21.73
N ASP A 234 13.03 -5.41 21.77
CA ASP A 234 12.26 -6.56 21.34
C ASP A 234 12.32 -6.62 19.81
N GLU A 235 12.57 -7.80 19.25
CA GLU A 235 12.64 -8.03 17.80
C GLU A 235 11.37 -7.54 17.09
N HIS A 236 10.22 -7.62 17.77
CA HIS A 236 8.93 -7.13 17.31
C HIS A 236 8.89 -5.63 17.00
N VAL A 237 9.65 -4.81 17.73
CA VAL A 237 9.65 -3.35 17.52
C VAL A 237 10.38 -2.98 16.24
N LEU A 238 11.39 -3.77 15.88
CA LEU A 238 12.12 -3.60 14.63
C LEU A 238 11.25 -3.98 13.44
N THR A 239 10.60 -5.14 13.51
CA THR A 239 9.74 -5.62 12.42
C THR A 239 8.55 -4.68 12.19
N LEU A 240 8.02 -4.06 13.24
CA LEU A 240 6.95 -3.06 13.14
C LEU A 240 7.37 -1.85 12.29
N GLY A 241 8.59 -1.31 12.48
CA GLY A 241 9.10 -0.17 11.69
C GLY A 241 9.25 -0.51 10.20
N ILE A 242 9.87 -1.65 9.91
CA ILE A 242 10.10 -2.13 8.54
C ILE A 242 8.77 -2.43 7.85
N THR A 243 7.86 -3.14 8.51
CA THR A 243 6.53 -3.48 7.96
C THR A 243 5.74 -2.22 7.63
N THR A 244 5.80 -1.20 8.50
CA THR A 244 5.08 0.06 8.26
C THR A 244 5.65 0.80 7.04
N LEU A 245 6.97 0.75 6.82
CA LEU A 245 7.59 1.37 5.65
C LEU A 245 7.04 0.79 4.34
N PHE A 246 6.80 -0.52 4.29
CA PHE A 246 6.20 -1.20 3.14
C PHE A 246 4.67 -1.07 3.08
N ALA A 247 4.01 -0.78 4.19
CA ALA A 247 2.56 -0.56 4.23
C ALA A 247 2.15 0.85 3.76
N LEU A 248 3.02 1.85 3.91
CA LEU A 248 2.71 3.24 3.54
C LEU A 248 2.28 3.43 2.08
N PRO A 249 2.93 2.82 1.06
CA PRO A 249 2.46 2.92 -0.32
C PRO A 249 1.05 2.36 -0.50
N ALA A 250 0.74 1.20 0.08
CA ALA A 250 -0.61 0.64 0.02
C ALA A 250 -1.64 1.59 0.65
N LEU A 251 -1.29 2.26 1.75
CA LEU A 251 -2.15 3.25 2.39
C LEU A 251 -2.35 4.51 1.53
N ARG A 252 -1.31 4.96 0.82
CA ARG A 252 -1.40 6.05 -0.17
C ARG A 252 -2.39 5.70 -1.29
N GLU A 253 -2.29 4.51 -1.85
CA GLU A 253 -3.17 4.06 -2.95
C GLU A 253 -4.64 3.89 -2.54
N THR A 254 -4.96 3.87 -1.24
CA THR A 254 -6.36 3.89 -0.81
C THR A 254 -7.05 5.23 -1.04
N GLN A 255 -6.29 6.29 -1.33
CA GLN A 255 -6.87 7.60 -1.59
C GLN A 255 -7.62 7.62 -2.93
N PRO A 256 -8.86 8.14 -2.95
CA PRO A 256 -9.74 8.11 -4.11
C PRO A 256 -9.21 8.97 -5.26
N GLY A 257 -8.91 8.31 -6.39
CA GLY A 257 -8.49 8.99 -7.62
C GLY A 257 -7.17 9.76 -7.46
N ILE A 258 -6.27 9.25 -6.63
CA ILE A 258 -4.93 9.78 -6.45
C ILE A 258 -4.13 9.68 -7.77
N PRO A 259 -3.46 10.76 -8.22
CA PRO A 259 -2.63 10.71 -9.42
C PRO A 259 -1.30 9.97 -9.17
N SER A 260 -0.50 9.88 -10.22
CA SER A 260 0.89 9.44 -10.15
C SER A 260 1.69 10.19 -9.07
N ILE A 261 2.78 9.54 -8.62
CA ILE A 261 3.58 10.02 -7.49
C ILE A 261 4.12 11.43 -7.76
N GLY A 262 4.01 12.30 -6.74
CA GLY A 262 4.56 13.67 -6.79
C GLY A 262 3.51 14.77 -6.63
N CYS A 263 2.32 14.47 -6.13
CA CYS A 263 1.33 15.48 -5.78
C CYS A 263 1.62 16.17 -4.44
N ALA A 264 0.89 17.24 -4.13
CA ALA A 264 1.04 18.00 -2.91
C ALA A 264 0.86 17.14 -1.66
N ALA A 265 -0.10 16.21 -1.67
CA ALA A 265 -0.28 15.23 -0.59
C ALA A 265 0.97 14.35 -0.36
N ASP A 266 1.68 13.98 -1.43
CA ASP A 266 2.90 13.18 -1.33
C ASP A 266 4.07 13.99 -0.76
N VAL A 267 4.25 15.20 -1.27
CA VAL A 267 5.33 16.10 -0.87
C VAL A 267 5.18 16.55 0.58
N LEU A 268 3.95 16.84 1.01
CA LEU A 268 3.68 17.29 2.38
C LEU A 268 3.54 16.15 3.38
N GLY A 269 3.09 14.97 2.95
CA GLY A 269 2.82 13.84 3.84
C GLY A 269 3.73 12.64 3.58
N PHE A 270 3.56 12.00 2.43
CA PHE A 270 4.17 10.69 2.14
C PHE A 270 5.69 10.67 2.30
N TYR A 271 6.41 11.63 1.70
CA TYR A 271 7.88 11.63 1.73
C TYR A 271 8.44 11.86 3.14
N TRP A 272 7.87 12.80 3.89
CA TRP A 272 8.30 13.07 5.27
C TRP A 272 7.99 11.90 6.19
N ASN A 273 6.81 11.30 6.05
CA ASN A 273 6.43 10.12 6.83
C ASN A 273 7.34 8.93 6.55
N MET A 274 7.67 8.70 5.28
CA MET A 274 8.61 7.65 4.87
C MET A 274 10.02 7.91 5.45
N ALA A 275 10.51 9.15 5.37
CA ALA A 275 11.81 9.52 5.93
C ALA A 275 11.86 9.31 7.46
N ILE A 276 10.83 9.75 8.18
CA ILE A 276 10.74 9.57 9.64
C ILE A 276 10.77 8.09 10.02
N ILE A 277 9.98 7.25 9.33
CA ILE A 277 9.90 5.82 9.62
C ILE A 277 11.21 5.10 9.26
N ALA A 278 11.84 5.45 8.14
CA ALA A 278 13.13 4.91 7.73
C ALA A 278 14.22 5.25 8.76
N ILE A 279 14.36 6.53 9.13
CA ILE A 279 15.34 6.98 10.12
C ILE A 279 15.08 6.30 11.47
N SER A 280 13.81 6.19 11.88
CA SER A 280 13.41 5.52 13.12
C SER A 280 13.76 4.03 13.14
N SER A 281 13.56 3.34 12.02
CA SER A 281 13.91 1.92 11.87
C SER A 281 15.42 1.72 11.90
N ILE A 282 16.19 2.57 11.22
CA ILE A 282 17.66 2.57 11.26
C ILE A 282 18.16 2.83 12.68
N MET A 283 17.57 3.78 13.39
CA MET A 283 17.90 4.08 14.79
C MET A 283 17.69 2.87 15.71
N ILE A 284 16.57 2.15 15.54
CA ILE A 284 16.27 0.94 16.31
C ILE A 284 17.25 -0.20 15.94
N LEU A 285 17.54 -0.39 14.66
CA LEU A 285 18.53 -1.36 14.17
C LEU A 285 19.91 -1.12 14.77
N MET A 286 20.39 0.12 14.69
CA MET A 286 21.70 0.51 15.23
C MET A 286 21.75 0.33 16.75
N ALA A 287 20.69 0.70 17.47
CA ALA A 287 20.60 0.47 18.90
C ALA A 287 20.64 -1.03 19.25
N SER A 288 19.94 -1.88 18.50
CA SER A 288 20.01 -3.34 18.65
C SER A 288 21.41 -3.88 18.39
N ALA A 289 22.05 -3.46 17.30
CA ALA A 289 23.37 -3.94 16.88
C ALA A 289 24.46 -3.56 17.91
N LEU A 290 24.45 -2.32 18.40
CA LEU A 290 25.41 -1.84 19.40
C LEU A 290 25.21 -2.50 20.78
N ARG A 291 23.99 -2.94 21.08
CA ARG A 291 23.62 -3.56 22.37
C ARG A 291 23.66 -5.09 22.32
N TRP A 292 24.08 -5.68 21.21
CA TRP A 292 24.15 -7.13 21.04
C TRP A 292 25.14 -7.73 22.06
N LYS A 293 24.60 -8.29 23.15
CA LYS A 293 25.36 -9.18 24.04
C LYS A 293 25.18 -10.60 23.53
N GLU A 294 26.28 -11.31 23.33
CA GLU A 294 26.24 -12.76 23.12
C GLU A 294 25.40 -13.41 24.24
N PRO A 295 24.47 -14.33 23.91
CA PRO A 295 23.75 -15.08 24.92
C PRO A 295 24.80 -15.79 25.79
N SER A 296 24.76 -15.55 27.11
CA SER A 296 25.64 -16.26 28.03
C SER A 296 25.29 -17.74 27.95
N ILE A 297 26.31 -18.60 27.83
CA ILE A 297 26.17 -20.07 27.80
C ILE A 297 25.31 -20.57 28.97
N GLU A 298 25.35 -19.86 30.10
CA GLU A 298 24.49 -20.09 31.28
C GLU A 298 22.99 -20.04 30.98
N ARG A 299 22.54 -19.13 30.10
CA ARG A 299 21.13 -19.03 29.70
C ARG A 299 20.70 -20.18 28.80
N GLU A 300 21.59 -20.65 27.92
CA GLU A 300 21.33 -21.87 27.14
C GLU A 300 21.23 -23.09 28.07
N ILE A 301 22.14 -23.22 29.03
CA ILE A 301 22.10 -24.31 30.03
C ILE A 301 20.81 -24.23 30.84
N GLU A 302 20.39 -23.05 31.29
CA GLU A 302 19.18 -22.86 32.08
C GLU A 302 17.89 -23.15 31.28
N LEU A 303 17.85 -22.78 30.00
CA LEU A 303 16.74 -23.12 29.10
C LEU A 303 16.66 -24.62 28.84
N VAL A 304 17.80 -25.29 28.60
CA VAL A 304 17.87 -26.74 28.46
C VAL A 304 17.42 -27.44 29.76
N HIS A 305 17.83 -26.93 30.92
CA HIS A 305 17.44 -27.49 32.21
C HIS A 305 15.93 -27.33 32.47
N LYS A 306 15.35 -26.17 32.16
CA LYS A 306 13.89 -25.95 32.24
C LYS A 306 13.10 -26.82 31.28
N GLN A 307 13.61 -27.01 30.06
CA GLN A 307 13.00 -27.90 29.08
C GLN A 307 12.96 -29.34 29.62
N HIS A 308 14.07 -29.79 30.22
CA HIS A 308 14.19 -31.13 30.80
C HIS A 308 13.28 -31.30 32.04
N ASP A 309 13.20 -30.30 32.91
CA ASP A 309 12.30 -30.32 34.08
C ASP A 309 10.82 -30.39 33.68
N PHE A 310 10.43 -29.62 32.65
CA PHE A 310 9.08 -29.64 32.10
C PHE A 310 8.73 -31.00 31.47
N GLN A 311 9.65 -31.60 30.71
CA GLN A 311 9.50 -32.95 30.15
C GLN A 311 9.36 -34.00 31.25
N SER A 312 10.15 -33.92 32.33
CA SER A 312 10.03 -34.85 33.45
C SER A 312 8.71 -34.74 34.21
N LYS A 313 8.15 -33.53 34.35
CA LYS A 313 6.84 -33.32 34.97
C LYS A 313 5.71 -33.93 34.14
N LEU A 314 5.74 -33.73 32.82
CA LEU A 314 4.79 -34.34 31.89
C LEU A 314 4.80 -35.87 31.96
N ILE A 315 5.98 -36.49 32.04
CA ILE A 315 6.12 -37.95 32.16
C ILE A 315 5.55 -38.44 33.50
N SER A 316 5.77 -37.70 34.59
CA SER A 316 5.24 -38.06 35.90
C SER A 316 3.72 -37.92 36.01
N GLU A 317 3.12 -36.97 35.31
CA GLU A 317 1.66 -36.77 35.32
C GLU A 317 0.92 -37.72 34.36
N MET A 318 1.58 -38.23 33.32
CA MET A 318 1.02 -39.27 32.44
C MET A 318 1.17 -40.70 33.00
N ALA A 319 1.87 -40.89 34.11
CA ALA A 319 1.94 -42.18 34.80
C ALA A 319 0.61 -42.47 35.52
N ILE A 320 -0.38 -42.95 34.78
CA ILE A 320 -1.66 -43.44 35.31
C ILE A 320 -1.39 -44.61 36.27
N PRO A 321 -1.96 -44.63 37.49
CA PRO A 321 -1.85 -45.78 38.38
C PRO A 321 -2.71 -46.94 37.84
N MET A 322 -2.07 -48.07 37.50
CA MET A 322 -2.80 -49.29 37.13
C MET A 322 -3.66 -49.78 38.31
N PRO A 323 -4.89 -50.28 38.08
CA PRO A 323 -5.81 -50.66 39.15
C PRO A 323 -5.52 -52.07 39.68
N PHE A 324 -5.37 -52.12 41.01
CA PHE A 324 -5.73 -53.16 42.00
C PHE A 324 -5.44 -54.67 41.80
N PRO A 325 -5.27 -55.41 42.93
CA PRO A 325 -4.71 -56.75 42.97
C PRO A 325 -5.79 -57.84 42.84
N ILE A 326 -5.40 -58.99 42.28
CA ILE A 326 -6.17 -60.24 42.38
C ILE A 326 -5.39 -61.19 43.27
N THR A 327 -6.07 -61.66 44.31
CA THR A 327 -5.66 -62.62 45.32
C THR A 327 -5.70 -64.06 44.80
N GLY A 328 -4.78 -64.90 45.28
CA GLY A 328 -5.02 -66.33 45.50
C GLY A 328 -4.19 -67.33 44.67
N GLY A 329 -3.44 -68.20 45.36
CA GLY A 329 -3.06 -69.54 44.86
C GLY A 329 -1.55 -69.88 44.85
N PRO A 330 -1.10 -70.99 45.49
CA PRO A 330 0.31 -71.34 45.63
C PRO A 330 0.75 -72.46 44.65
N PHE A 331 1.85 -72.28 43.92
CA PHE A 331 2.64 -73.35 43.25
C PHE A 331 4.05 -72.78 43.02
N SER A 332 5.06 -73.24 43.76
CA SER A 332 5.99 -74.33 43.41
C SER A 332 6.93 -74.01 42.24
N ASP A 333 8.19 -73.84 42.63
CA ASP A 333 9.44 -74.29 42.00
C ASP A 333 10.01 -73.76 40.66
N TYR A 334 11.24 -73.25 40.83
CA TYR A 334 12.46 -73.32 40.01
C TYR A 334 12.62 -72.56 38.67
N LYS A 335 13.53 -71.57 38.78
CA LYS A 335 14.64 -71.15 37.88
C LYS A 335 14.31 -70.78 36.43
N VAL A 336 14.81 -69.60 36.00
CA VAL A 336 15.80 -69.46 34.89
C VAL A 336 16.38 -68.03 34.83
N LYS A 337 17.73 -67.99 34.82
CA LYS A 337 18.70 -67.00 34.28
C LYS A 337 18.39 -65.49 34.33
N LYS A 338 19.10 -64.80 35.23
CA LYS A 338 19.43 -63.37 35.10
C LYS A 338 20.82 -63.24 34.44
N ASN A 339 20.84 -63.19 33.11
CA ASN A 339 22.05 -62.85 32.36
C ASN A 339 22.14 -61.32 32.15
N ARG A 340 23.37 -60.81 32.31
CA ARG A 340 23.77 -59.39 32.24
C ARG A 340 23.50 -58.75 30.88
N ILE A 341 23.16 -57.47 30.89
CA ILE A 341 23.71 -56.49 29.94
C ILE A 341 24.23 -55.30 30.77
N PRO A 342 25.49 -54.86 30.61
CA PRO A 342 26.07 -53.76 31.35
C PRO A 342 25.82 -52.44 30.61
N PHE A 343 25.25 -51.43 31.28
CA PHE A 343 25.26 -50.07 30.75
C PHE A 343 26.45 -49.31 31.35
N MET A 344 27.63 -49.65 30.82
CA MET A 344 28.86 -48.89 31.04
C MET A 344 28.87 -47.78 29.97
N MET A 345 28.23 -46.64 30.26
CA MET A 345 28.32 -45.47 29.39
C MET A 345 29.63 -44.75 29.70
N SER A 346 30.56 -44.89 28.76
CA SER A 346 31.93 -44.39 28.76
C SER A 346 32.03 -42.89 29.06
N HIS A 347 32.67 -42.55 30.18
CA HIS A 347 33.17 -41.20 30.49
C HIS A 347 34.19 -40.67 29.46
N HIS A 348 34.66 -41.50 28.52
CA HIS A 348 35.66 -41.12 27.52
C HIS A 348 35.07 -40.37 26.31
N HIS A 349 33.79 -40.60 25.97
CA HIS A 349 33.16 -39.98 24.80
C HIS A 349 32.75 -38.51 25.02
N GLN A 350 32.60 -38.11 26.29
CA GLN A 350 32.22 -36.74 26.68
C GLN A 350 33.40 -35.76 26.66
N TYR A 351 34.64 -36.25 26.80
CA TYR A 351 35.85 -35.44 26.70
C TYR A 351 36.26 -35.19 25.25
N GLN A 352 36.13 -36.19 24.37
CA GLN A 352 36.48 -36.07 22.95
C GLN A 352 35.57 -35.07 22.20
N LEU A 353 34.28 -35.05 22.49
CA LEU A 353 33.35 -34.05 21.94
C LEU A 353 33.63 -32.62 22.45
N LYS A 354 34.18 -32.46 23.66
CA LYS A 354 34.59 -31.16 24.21
C LYS A 354 35.85 -30.62 23.55
N GLU A 355 36.81 -31.48 23.25
CA GLU A 355 38.03 -31.08 22.52
C GLU A 355 37.72 -30.70 21.07
N ASP A 356 36.91 -31.49 20.36
CA ASP A 356 36.54 -31.19 18.97
C ASP A 356 35.72 -29.91 18.82
N MET A 357 34.79 -29.64 19.75
CA MET A 357 34.04 -28.38 19.80
C MET A 357 34.93 -27.19 20.13
N SER A 358 35.96 -27.35 20.97
CA SER A 358 36.90 -26.28 21.30
C SER A 358 37.82 -25.91 20.13
N ILE A 359 38.21 -26.91 19.32
CA ILE A 359 39.03 -26.73 18.12
C ILE A 359 38.22 -26.08 16.99
N ILE A 360 36.95 -26.47 16.83
CA ILE A 360 36.02 -25.85 15.87
C ILE A 360 35.67 -24.42 16.30
N ALA A 361 35.42 -24.18 17.58
CA ALA A 361 35.17 -22.84 18.14
C ALA A 361 36.38 -21.92 17.97
N ASN A 362 37.62 -22.40 18.17
CA ASN A 362 38.82 -21.60 17.94
C ASN A 362 39.09 -21.30 16.45
N ARG A 363 38.73 -22.20 15.52
CA ARG A 363 38.76 -21.91 14.08
C ARG A 363 37.71 -20.87 13.68
N PHE A 364 36.50 -20.93 14.26
CA PHE A 364 35.44 -19.95 14.03
C PHE A 364 35.81 -18.56 14.61
N ARG A 365 36.43 -18.55 15.80
CA ARG A 365 36.91 -17.33 16.48
C ARG A 365 37.99 -16.59 15.69
N LYS A 366 38.93 -17.31 15.07
CA LYS A 366 39.95 -16.73 14.18
C LYS A 366 39.36 -16.27 12.83
N GLY A 367 38.39 -16.99 12.27
CA GLY A 367 37.71 -16.62 11.02
C GLY A 367 36.86 -15.35 11.12
N ILE A 368 36.17 -15.15 12.24
CA ILE A 368 35.32 -13.96 12.48
C ILE A 368 36.15 -12.72 12.83
N SER A 369 37.24 -12.88 13.59
CA SER A 369 38.18 -11.80 13.90
C SER A 369 38.81 -11.19 12.64
N LEU A 370 39.22 -12.03 11.67
CA LEU A 370 39.78 -11.58 10.40
C LEU A 370 38.75 -10.91 9.48
N ARG A 371 37.47 -11.31 9.53
CA ARG A 371 36.39 -10.66 8.77
C ARG A 371 35.98 -9.31 9.36
N ARG A 372 35.99 -9.15 10.69
CA ARG A 372 35.72 -7.86 11.38
C ARG A 372 36.74 -6.78 11.02
N ILE A 373 38.01 -7.13 10.85
CA ILE A 373 39.07 -6.16 10.50
C ILE A 373 39.00 -5.77 9.00
N ARG A 374 38.57 -6.67 8.11
CA ARG A 374 38.44 -6.36 6.67
C ARG A 374 37.24 -5.46 6.35
N ILE A 375 36.10 -5.66 6.99
CA ILE A 375 34.88 -4.86 6.71
C ILE A 375 35.02 -3.43 7.25
N ILE A 376 35.66 -3.25 8.41
CA ILE A 376 35.93 -1.91 8.97
C ILE A 376 36.97 -1.15 8.13
N ARG A 377 37.95 -1.83 7.52
CA ARG A 377 38.92 -1.19 6.61
C ARG A 377 38.30 -0.78 5.26
N ILE A 378 37.35 -1.55 4.73
CA ILE A 378 36.65 -1.22 3.48
C ILE A 378 35.69 -0.03 3.68
N LEU A 379 35.05 0.08 4.84
CA LEU A 379 34.16 1.20 5.15
C LEU A 379 34.90 2.50 5.52
N PHE A 380 36.10 2.44 6.08
CA PHE A 380 36.89 3.64 6.40
C PHE A 380 37.75 4.17 5.23
N PHE A 381 38.12 3.35 4.25
CA PHE A 381 38.93 3.80 3.11
C PHE A 381 38.12 4.46 1.98
N CYS A 382 36.78 4.33 2.00
CA CYS A 382 35.91 4.94 0.98
C CYS A 382 35.41 6.35 1.34
N GLY A 383 35.70 6.84 2.56
CA GLY A 383 35.18 8.11 3.09
C GLY A 383 36.20 9.26 3.22
N SER A 384 37.45 9.07 2.80
CA SER A 384 38.49 10.11 2.94
C SER A 384 39.36 10.21 1.69
N ASN A 385 38.78 10.66 0.59
CA ASN A 385 39.56 11.27 -0.49
C ASN A 385 38.71 12.14 -1.43
N ILE A 386 38.06 13.18 -0.88
CA ILE A 386 37.50 14.26 -1.68
C ILE A 386 37.77 15.57 -0.94
N ASN A 387 38.95 16.17 -1.18
CA ASN A 387 39.13 17.62 -1.28
C ASN A 387 40.60 17.97 -1.62
N ASN A 388 40.82 18.32 -2.89
CA ASN A 388 41.69 19.37 -3.43
C ASN A 388 42.40 18.95 -4.72
N ARG A 389 41.91 19.44 -5.86
CA ARG A 389 42.73 20.11 -6.87
C ARG A 389 41.86 20.92 -7.82
N SER A 390 42.21 22.18 -7.96
CA SER A 390 41.61 23.15 -8.86
C SER A 390 42.17 23.02 -10.28
N SER A 391 41.35 23.49 -11.23
CA SER A 391 41.72 24.15 -12.50
C SER A 391 42.32 23.31 -13.64
N SER A 392 41.52 23.14 -14.71
CA SER A 392 41.75 23.73 -16.05
C SER A 392 41.50 22.78 -17.24
N LYS A 393 40.74 23.31 -18.22
CA LYS A 393 40.67 23.01 -19.66
C LYS A 393 39.77 21.88 -20.21
N LYS A 394 38.67 22.34 -20.84
CA LYS A 394 38.16 22.06 -22.21
C LYS A 394 38.57 20.71 -22.86
N LYS A 395 37.58 19.87 -23.22
CA LYS A 395 37.14 19.61 -24.64
C LYS A 395 35.99 18.58 -24.72
N SER A 396 35.02 18.89 -25.57
CA SER A 396 34.02 18.07 -26.30
C SER A 396 33.65 16.66 -25.78
N ILE A 397 32.37 16.49 -25.43
CA ILE A 397 31.69 15.19 -25.34
C ILE A 397 30.87 15.01 -26.61
N GLY A 398 31.19 13.97 -27.36
CA GLY A 398 30.30 13.30 -28.31
C GLY A 398 30.02 11.90 -27.77
N GLU A 399 28.76 11.48 -27.91
CA GLU A 399 28.28 10.10 -28.05
C GLU A 399 28.60 9.08 -26.94
N THR A 400 27.56 8.74 -26.17
CA THR A 400 27.46 7.48 -25.41
C THR A 400 26.15 6.77 -25.75
N GLU A 401 26.20 5.89 -26.74
CA GLU A 401 25.45 4.62 -26.73
C GLU A 401 26.36 3.55 -26.13
N LEU A 402 26.07 3.08 -24.92
CA LEU A 402 26.39 1.74 -24.41
C LEU A 402 26.01 1.66 -22.92
N CYS A 403 24.74 1.34 -22.63
CA CYS A 403 24.30 0.94 -21.28
C CYS A 403 22.93 0.28 -21.34
N LEU A 404 22.83 -0.90 -21.97
CA LEU A 404 21.61 -1.72 -21.91
C LEU A 404 21.86 -3.24 -21.93
N GLU A 405 23.07 -3.71 -21.62
CA GLU A 405 23.41 -5.14 -21.80
C GLU A 405 24.23 -5.77 -20.66
N LEU A 406 24.05 -5.31 -19.41
CA LEU A 406 24.74 -5.89 -18.24
C LEU A 406 23.84 -6.31 -17.06
N SER A 407 22.52 -6.32 -17.22
CA SER A 407 21.60 -6.75 -16.14
C SER A 407 21.15 -8.21 -16.21
N ASN A 408 21.38 -8.94 -17.31
CA ASN A 408 20.80 -10.28 -17.50
C ASN A 408 21.74 -11.47 -17.18
N HIS A 409 22.99 -11.24 -16.78
CA HIS A 409 23.95 -12.34 -16.56
C HIS A 409 24.21 -12.73 -15.09
N HIS A 410 23.65 -12.00 -14.11
CA HIS A 410 23.91 -12.27 -12.69
C HIS A 410 22.84 -13.16 -12.00
N ASP A 411 21.63 -13.26 -12.55
CA ASP A 411 20.52 -13.99 -11.90
C ASP A 411 20.52 -15.51 -12.16
N LEU A 412 21.05 -15.98 -13.29
CA LEU A 412 21.05 -17.42 -13.62
C LEU A 412 22.08 -18.23 -12.80
N ARG A 413 23.05 -17.58 -12.16
CA ARG A 413 24.10 -18.26 -11.39
C ARG A 413 23.67 -18.58 -9.94
N ILE A 414 22.73 -17.81 -9.40
CA ILE A 414 22.21 -17.98 -8.03
C ILE A 414 21.19 -19.13 -7.98
N TRP A 415 20.39 -19.30 -9.04
CA TRP A 415 19.41 -20.39 -9.14
C TRP A 415 20.08 -21.79 -9.23
N SER A 416 21.17 -21.93 -10.01
CA SER A 416 21.87 -23.23 -10.10
C SER A 416 22.60 -23.65 -8.80
N GLN A 417 22.98 -22.69 -7.95
CA GLN A 417 23.59 -23.01 -6.65
C GLN A 417 22.57 -23.38 -5.58
N MET A 418 21.32 -22.92 -5.69
CA MET A 418 20.24 -23.30 -4.78
C MET A 418 19.75 -24.74 -5.04
N GLU A 419 19.69 -25.18 -6.29
CA GLU A 419 19.31 -26.56 -6.66
C GLU A 419 20.37 -27.61 -6.26
N ALA A 420 21.65 -27.24 -6.30
CA ALA A 420 22.75 -28.10 -5.84
C ALA A 420 22.84 -28.24 -4.31
N TRP A 421 22.20 -27.33 -3.55
CA TRP A 421 22.17 -27.39 -2.09
C TRP A 421 20.99 -28.25 -1.59
N ASN A 422 19.84 -28.19 -2.27
CA ASN A 422 18.66 -28.96 -1.90
C ASN A 422 18.81 -30.47 -2.18
N THR A 423 19.64 -30.85 -3.16
CA THR A 423 19.96 -32.25 -3.48
C THR A 423 21.01 -32.89 -2.55
N ARG A 424 21.79 -32.11 -1.79
CA ARG A 424 22.72 -32.64 -0.77
C ARG A 424 22.10 -32.86 0.61
N GLY A 425 20.96 -32.21 0.91
CA GLY A 425 20.24 -32.38 2.17
C GLY A 425 19.44 -33.69 2.28
N ASN A 426 19.12 -34.33 1.14
CA ASN A 426 18.21 -35.49 1.10
C ASN A 426 18.91 -36.87 1.08
N ASN A 427 20.23 -36.92 1.21
CA ASN A 427 21.02 -38.17 1.11
C ASN A 427 21.47 -38.77 2.45
N ASN A 428 20.97 -38.27 3.58
CA ASN A 428 21.28 -38.82 4.91
C ASN A 428 20.19 -39.72 5.52
N ASN A 429 19.03 -39.90 4.84
CA ASN A 429 17.93 -40.76 5.33
C ASN A 429 17.83 -42.13 4.64
N THR A 430 18.75 -42.50 3.76
CA THR A 430 18.74 -43.79 3.03
C THR A 430 19.81 -44.79 3.48
N ARG A 431 20.52 -44.53 4.60
CA ARG A 431 21.55 -45.43 5.14
C ARG A 431 21.16 -46.23 6.40
N ILE A 432 19.91 -46.14 6.85
CA ILE A 432 19.38 -46.95 7.97
C ILE A 432 18.40 -48.05 7.50
N ALA A 433 18.05 -48.11 6.20
CA ALA A 433 17.13 -49.11 5.65
C ALA A 433 17.81 -50.26 4.85
N ARG A 434 19.06 -50.65 5.19
CA ARG A 434 19.77 -51.79 4.55
C ARG A 434 20.51 -52.70 5.53
N LEU A 435 19.93 -52.97 6.70
CA LEU A 435 20.41 -54.01 7.63
C LEU A 435 19.24 -54.83 8.21
N SER A 436 18.34 -55.34 7.37
CA SER A 436 17.33 -56.34 7.75
C SER A 436 17.05 -57.36 6.64
N ALA A 437 18.11 -57.90 6.03
CA ALA A 437 18.03 -59.05 5.14
C ALA A 437 19.33 -59.87 5.24
N TYR A 438 19.50 -60.56 6.35
CA TYR A 438 20.37 -61.74 6.51
C TYR A 438 19.94 -62.51 7.77
N GLN A 439 18.79 -63.17 7.67
CA GLN A 439 18.45 -64.50 8.22
C GLN A 439 16.98 -64.80 7.96
#